data_AF-A0A7X5DDM2-F1
#
_entry.id   AF-A0A7X5DDM2-F1
#
_cell.length_a   1.000
_cell.length_b   1.000
_cell.length_c   1.000
_cell.angle_alpha   90.00
_cell.angle_beta   90.00
_cell.angle_gamma   90.00
#
_symmetry.space_group_name_H-M   'P 1'
#
loop_
_entity.id
_entity.type
_entity.pdbx_description
1 polymer ?
#
loop_
_entity_poly.entity_id
_entity_poly.type
_entity_poly.pdbx_seq_one_letter_code
_entity_poly.pdbx_strand_id
1 'polypeptide(L)'
;MNYIELIEEVRAELLQVVNQRCDDMIRMYQNGEPYNRSEIRSRECRLGSTSPSMLKGKRPVSVTFASGETIETPTWKKAVQTILKHCNGQEDMHERLMQLRGKVFGRQRTILGKDPAGMDVPIQIDKDLYFEAKFDTEALLTMMEKKVLEPVGYDFSGIVIQYTEKKPAISESLKSVQGEGREEMPEEEQSGGMMLS
;
A
#
# COMPACT_ATOMS: atom_id res chain seq x y z
N MET A 1 -24.27 26.51 -8.97
CA MET A 1 -23.12 26.04 -8.19
C MET A 1 -21.88 26.36 -9.02
N ASN A 2 -21.05 27.30 -8.58
CA ASN A 2 -19.81 27.63 -9.27
C ASN A 2 -18.77 26.56 -8.88
N TYR A 3 -18.35 25.74 -9.83
CA TYR A 3 -17.40 24.65 -9.55
C TYR A 3 -16.07 25.15 -8.98
N ILE A 4 -15.69 26.40 -9.27
CA ILE A 4 -14.49 27.03 -8.70
C ILE A 4 -14.68 27.27 -7.20
N GLU A 5 -15.84 27.78 -6.77
CA GLU A 5 -16.15 28.01 -5.36
C GLU A 5 -16.12 26.71 -4.55
N LEU A 6 -16.69 25.63 -5.10
CA LEU A 6 -16.65 24.31 -4.47
C LEU A 6 -15.22 23.77 -4.33
N ILE A 7 -14.37 23.98 -5.34
CA ILE A 7 -12.96 23.54 -5.30
C ILE A 7 -12.18 24.35 -4.25
N GLU A 8 -12.42 25.66 -4.14
CA GLU A 8 -11.78 26.50 -3.13
C GLU A 8 -12.25 26.15 -1.71
N GLU A 9 -13.52 25.78 -1.53
CA GLU A 9 -14.05 25.30 -0.24
C GLU A 9 -13.36 23.99 0.19
N VAL A 10 -13.29 23.00 -0.71
CA VAL A 10 -12.56 21.75 -0.44
C VAL A 10 -11.06 22.01 -0.19
N ARG A 11 -10.45 22.95 -0.92
CA ARG A 11 -9.05 23.35 -0.67
C ARG A 11 -8.87 23.91 0.73
N ALA A 12 -9.76 24.80 1.17
CA ALA A 12 -9.70 25.40 2.50
C ALA A 12 -9.82 24.34 3.60
N GLU A 13 -10.74 23.38 3.46
CA GLU A 13 -10.89 22.27 4.40
C GLU A 13 -9.63 21.40 4.47
N LEU A 14 -9.04 21.05 3.32
CA LEU A 14 -7.82 20.25 3.27
C LEU A 14 -6.64 20.97 3.95
N LEU A 15 -6.48 22.26 3.69
CA LEU A 15 -5.44 23.07 4.33
C LEU A 15 -5.64 23.15 5.84
N GLN A 16 -6.89 23.30 6.31
CA GLN A 16 -7.22 23.32 7.72
C GLN A 16 -6.85 21.98 8.41
N VAL A 17 -7.21 20.85 7.79
CA VAL A 17 -6.87 19.52 8.32
C VAL A 17 -5.35 19.32 8.40
N VAL A 18 -4.62 19.75 7.38
CA VAL A 18 -3.15 19.67 7.36
C VAL A 18 -2.54 20.54 8.46
N ASN A 19 -2.97 21.79 8.57
CA ASN A 19 -2.47 22.73 9.57
C ASN A 19 -2.74 22.22 10.99
N GLN A 20 -3.98 21.76 11.26
CA GLN A 20 -4.33 21.20 12.57
C GLN A 20 -3.44 20.01 12.93
N ARG A 21 -3.16 19.13 11.97
CA ARG A 21 -2.25 17.98 12.20
C ARG A 21 -0.81 18.43 12.47
N CYS A 22 -0.33 19.48 11.81
CA CYS A 22 0.97 20.08 12.09
C CYS A 22 1.03 20.65 13.51
N ASP A 23 0.01 21.42 13.90
CA ASP A 23 -0.07 22.02 15.24
C ASP A 23 -0.14 20.96 16.34
N ASP A 24 -0.87 19.86 16.12
CA ASP A 24 -0.89 18.71 17.02
C ASP A 24 0.51 18.11 17.19
N MET A 25 1.26 17.92 16.10
CA MET A 25 2.62 17.39 16.16
C MET A 25 3.58 18.33 16.91
N ILE A 26 3.44 19.65 16.70
CA ILE A 26 4.22 20.67 17.41
C ILE A 26 3.92 20.62 18.91
N ARG A 27 2.63 20.57 19.29
CA ARG A 27 2.21 20.46 20.69
C ARG A 27 2.73 19.19 21.36
N MET A 28 2.64 18.04 20.68
CA MET A 28 3.19 16.78 21.18
C MET A 28 4.70 16.89 21.44
N TYR A 29 5.45 17.49 20.50
CA TYR A 29 6.89 17.72 20.67
C TYR A 29 7.21 18.65 21.85
N GLN A 30 6.47 19.75 21.98
CA GLN A 30 6.65 20.71 23.07
C GLN A 30 6.36 20.11 24.45
N ASN A 31 5.38 19.20 24.53
CA ASN A 31 4.97 18.55 25.78
C ASN A 31 5.86 17.37 26.19
N GLY A 32 6.90 17.03 25.40
CA GLY A 32 7.76 15.88 25.68
C GLY A 32 7.06 14.53 25.51
N GLU A 33 5.87 14.52 24.90
CA GLU A 33 5.18 13.29 24.52
C GLU A 33 6.05 12.57 23.48
N PRO A 34 6.29 11.26 23.62
CA PRO A 34 7.02 10.52 22.61
C PRO A 34 6.28 10.68 21.28
N TYR A 35 6.89 11.37 20.32
CA TYR A 35 6.44 11.35 18.95
C TYR A 35 6.53 9.89 18.49
N ASN A 36 5.42 9.17 18.55
CA ASN A 36 5.34 7.77 18.21
C ASN A 36 5.46 7.66 16.68
N ARG A 37 6.69 7.83 16.17
CA ARG A 37 7.07 7.65 14.75
C ARG A 37 6.70 6.24 14.25
N SER A 38 6.51 5.33 15.20
CA SER A 38 6.07 3.94 15.08
C SER A 38 4.55 3.75 15.05
N GLU A 39 3.73 4.80 14.96
CA GLU A 39 2.40 4.65 14.36
C GLU A 39 2.61 4.21 12.91
N ILE A 40 2.74 2.90 12.74
CA ILE A 40 2.24 2.14 11.62
C ILE A 40 0.91 2.81 11.27
N ARG A 41 0.94 3.77 10.34
CA ARG A 41 -0.25 4.52 9.96
C ARG A 41 -1.15 3.52 9.29
N SER A 42 -2.06 2.97 10.09
CA SER A 42 -3.15 2.15 9.61
C SER A 42 -3.97 3.04 8.69
N ARG A 43 -3.96 2.70 7.41
CA ARG A 43 -4.77 3.34 6.40
C ARG A 43 -5.75 2.33 5.86
N GLU A 44 -6.83 2.86 5.33
CA GLU A 44 -7.84 2.07 4.65
C GLU A 44 -7.93 2.50 3.20
N CYS A 45 -8.28 1.56 2.33
CA CYS A 45 -8.63 1.85 0.95
C CYS A 45 -9.78 0.95 0.50
N ARG A 46 -10.63 1.47 -0.39
CA ARG A 46 -11.63 0.65 -1.07
C ARG A 46 -11.01 -0.08 -2.24
N LEU A 47 -11.19 -1.39 -2.33
CA LEU A 47 -10.60 -2.23 -3.36
C LEU A 47 -11.01 -1.75 -4.77
N GLY A 48 -12.31 -1.48 -4.98
CA GLY A 48 -12.82 -1.06 -6.28
C GLY A 48 -12.36 0.32 -6.78
N SER A 49 -11.89 1.21 -5.90
CA SER A 49 -11.51 2.59 -6.27
C SER A 49 -10.01 2.87 -6.11
N THR A 50 -9.22 1.88 -5.72
CA THR A 50 -7.80 2.06 -5.41
C THR A 50 -6.96 1.34 -6.44
N SER A 51 -5.99 2.04 -7.05
CA SER A 51 -5.08 1.38 -7.97
C SER A 51 -4.19 0.37 -7.23
N PRO A 52 -4.06 -0.88 -7.70
CA PRO A 52 -3.14 -1.86 -7.15
C PRO A 52 -1.69 -1.37 -6.96
N SER A 53 -1.23 -0.48 -7.83
CA SER A 53 0.11 0.15 -7.75
C SER A 53 0.33 0.92 -6.46
N MET A 54 -0.73 1.54 -5.91
CA MET A 54 -0.67 2.30 -4.66
C MET A 54 -0.42 1.39 -3.44
N LEU A 55 -0.62 0.08 -3.56
CA LEU A 55 -0.48 -0.87 -2.45
C LEU A 55 0.88 -1.57 -2.44
N LYS A 56 1.72 -1.30 -3.44
CA LYS A 56 3.07 -1.87 -3.55
C LYS A 56 3.95 -1.42 -2.38
N GLY A 57 4.67 -2.36 -1.78
CA GLY A 57 5.52 -2.12 -0.61
C GLY A 57 4.77 -1.93 0.72
N LYS A 58 3.43 -1.91 0.69
CA LYS A 58 2.57 -1.84 1.88
C LYS A 58 2.26 -3.23 2.40
N ARG A 59 1.81 -3.31 3.66
CA ARG A 59 1.42 -4.59 4.29
C ARG A 59 -0.05 -4.54 4.69
N PRO A 60 -0.89 -5.47 4.23
CA PRO A 60 -2.28 -5.53 4.64
C PRO A 60 -2.39 -6.01 6.10
N VAL A 61 -3.50 -5.63 6.73
CA VAL A 61 -3.84 -5.95 8.12
C VAL A 61 -5.14 -6.73 8.15
N SER A 62 -6.17 -6.22 7.47
CA SER A 62 -7.50 -6.82 7.47
C SER A 62 -8.25 -6.48 6.17
N VAL A 63 -9.26 -7.29 5.89
CA VAL A 63 -10.26 -7.05 4.83
C VAL A 63 -11.62 -6.95 5.51
N THR A 64 -12.35 -5.87 5.23
CA THR A 64 -13.73 -5.66 5.69
C THR A 64 -14.67 -5.69 4.48
N PHE A 65 -15.67 -6.57 4.54
CA PHE A 65 -16.67 -6.71 3.48
C PHE A 65 -17.82 -5.73 3.67
N ALA A 66 -18.65 -5.56 2.62
CA ALA A 66 -19.82 -4.69 2.66
C ALA A 66 -20.85 -5.08 3.75
N SER A 67 -20.84 -6.35 4.19
CA SER A 67 -21.63 -6.85 5.33
C SER A 67 -21.16 -6.31 6.69
N GLY A 68 -19.97 -5.71 6.77
CA GLY A 68 -19.29 -5.32 8.00
C GLY A 68 -18.38 -6.40 8.60
N GLU A 69 -18.40 -7.62 8.06
CA GLU A 69 -17.48 -8.69 8.48
C GLU A 69 -16.02 -8.29 8.20
N THR A 70 -15.17 -8.41 9.22
CA THR A 70 -13.74 -8.07 9.13
C THR A 70 -12.88 -9.28 9.43
N ILE A 71 -11.92 -9.57 8.54
CA ILE A 71 -11.03 -10.73 8.63
C ILE A 71 -9.57 -10.26 8.58
N GLU A 72 -8.76 -10.72 9.52
CA GLU A 72 -7.31 -10.44 9.55
C GLU A 72 -6.58 -11.10 8.36
N THR A 73 -5.74 -10.31 7.69
CA THR A 73 -5.04 -10.69 6.48
C THR A 73 -3.60 -10.13 6.49
N PRO A 74 -2.66 -10.76 7.21
CA PRO A 74 -1.31 -10.21 7.43
C PRO A 74 -0.40 -10.20 6.19
N THR A 75 -0.88 -10.74 5.05
CA THR A 75 -0.18 -10.80 3.76
C THR A 75 -1.16 -10.56 2.61
N TRP A 76 -0.66 -10.03 1.48
CA TRP A 76 -1.50 -9.81 0.28
C TRP A 76 -2.08 -11.12 -0.27
N LYS A 77 -1.34 -12.23 -0.19
CA LYS A 77 -1.83 -13.56 -0.56
C LYS A 77 -3.04 -13.97 0.29
N LYS A 78 -2.98 -13.72 1.61
CA LYS A 78 -4.10 -14.01 2.50
C LYS A 78 -5.29 -13.10 2.22
N ALA A 79 -5.07 -11.80 1.96
CA ALA A 79 -6.12 -10.88 1.57
C ALA A 79 -6.86 -11.34 0.31
N VAL A 80 -6.12 -11.69 -0.74
CA VAL A 80 -6.68 -12.24 -1.98
C VAL A 80 -7.43 -13.54 -1.74
N GLN A 81 -6.86 -14.47 -0.97
CA GLN A 81 -7.54 -15.71 -0.61
C GLN A 81 -8.88 -15.44 0.09
N THR A 82 -8.87 -14.54 1.07
CA THR A 82 -10.05 -14.18 1.85
C THR A 82 -11.16 -13.60 0.96
N ILE A 83 -10.81 -12.68 0.06
CA ILE A 83 -11.77 -12.08 -0.88
C ILE A 83 -12.33 -13.12 -1.85
N LEU A 84 -11.46 -13.97 -2.44
CA LEU A 84 -11.89 -15.00 -3.37
C LEU A 84 -12.76 -16.08 -2.70
N LYS A 85 -12.48 -16.42 -1.44
CA LYS A 85 -13.34 -17.33 -0.65
C LYS A 85 -14.70 -16.73 -0.35
N HIS A 86 -14.75 -15.44 0.00
CA HIS A 86 -16.00 -14.74 0.21
C HIS A 86 -16.83 -14.66 -1.09
N CYS A 87 -16.18 -14.37 -2.23
CA CYS A 87 -16.80 -14.45 -3.55
C CYS A 87 -17.35 -15.87 -3.82
N ASN A 88 -16.54 -16.91 -3.65
CA ASN A 88 -16.94 -18.31 -3.83
C ASN A 88 -18.03 -18.78 -2.87
N GLY A 89 -18.25 -18.10 -1.74
CA GLY A 89 -19.30 -18.44 -0.79
C GLY A 89 -20.71 -18.13 -1.28
N GLN A 90 -20.86 -17.30 -2.33
CA GLN A 90 -22.15 -17.01 -2.96
C GLN A 90 -22.42 -18.05 -4.06
N GLU A 91 -23.60 -18.65 -4.07
CA GLU A 91 -23.94 -19.79 -4.95
C GLU A 91 -23.77 -19.45 -6.44
N ASP A 92 -24.28 -18.29 -6.86
CA ASP A 92 -24.16 -17.83 -8.24
C ASP A 92 -22.71 -17.49 -8.64
N MET A 93 -21.93 -16.94 -7.71
CA MET A 93 -20.50 -16.68 -7.91
C MET A 93 -19.69 -17.97 -7.97
N HIS A 94 -20.00 -18.96 -7.14
CA HIS A 94 -19.35 -20.27 -7.16
C HIS A 94 -19.48 -20.93 -8.54
N GLU A 95 -20.70 -20.97 -9.09
CA GLU A 95 -20.94 -21.52 -10.42
C GLU A 95 -20.13 -20.79 -11.49
N ARG A 96 -20.12 -19.45 -11.46
CA ARG A 96 -19.35 -18.64 -12.41
C ARG A 96 -17.85 -18.85 -12.28
N LEU A 97 -17.32 -18.95 -11.05
CA LEU A 97 -15.90 -19.26 -10.80
C LEU A 97 -15.53 -20.64 -11.34
N MET A 98 -16.38 -21.65 -11.12
CA MET A 98 -16.17 -23.00 -11.63
C MET A 98 -16.21 -23.05 -13.16
N GLN A 99 -17.05 -22.25 -13.80
CA GLN A 99 -17.10 -22.11 -15.26
C GLN A 99 -15.90 -21.34 -15.82
N LEU A 100 -15.36 -20.38 -15.06
CA LEU A 100 -14.21 -19.54 -15.44
C LEU A 100 -12.87 -20.28 -15.28
N ARG A 101 -12.80 -21.20 -14.32
CA ARG A 101 -11.63 -22.04 -14.04
C ARG A 101 -11.10 -22.75 -15.30
N GLY A 102 -9.80 -22.67 -15.51
CA GLY A 102 -9.12 -23.24 -16.68
C GLY A 102 -9.27 -22.41 -17.97
N LYS A 103 -9.96 -21.26 -17.92
CA LYS A 103 -10.08 -20.31 -19.04
C LYS A 103 -9.30 -19.01 -18.81
N VAL A 104 -8.73 -18.83 -17.62
CA VAL A 104 -8.00 -17.63 -17.23
C VAL A 104 -6.51 -17.93 -17.16
N PHE A 105 -5.76 -17.28 -18.03
CA PHE A 105 -4.32 -17.45 -18.15
C PHE A 105 -3.60 -16.11 -18.03
N GLY A 106 -2.43 -16.14 -17.41
CA GLY A 106 -1.42 -15.10 -17.54
C GLY A 106 -0.68 -15.25 -18.87
N ARG A 107 0.59 -14.81 -18.92
CA ARG A 107 1.40 -15.00 -20.14
C ARG A 107 1.65 -16.47 -20.48
N GLN A 108 1.88 -17.31 -19.47
CA GLN A 108 2.27 -18.72 -19.66
C GLN A 108 1.66 -19.66 -18.61
N ARG A 109 0.85 -19.16 -17.67
CA ARG A 109 0.42 -19.91 -16.49
C ARG A 109 -1.08 -19.76 -16.27
N THR A 110 -1.71 -20.83 -15.80
CA THR A 110 -3.11 -20.82 -15.36
C THR A 110 -3.24 -19.93 -14.13
N ILE A 111 -4.13 -18.94 -14.17
CA ILE A 111 -4.40 -18.05 -13.03
C ILE A 111 -5.42 -18.69 -12.10
N LEU A 112 -6.50 -19.25 -12.66
CA LEU A 112 -7.56 -19.92 -11.92
C LEU A 112 -7.70 -21.34 -12.46
N GLY A 113 -7.37 -22.35 -11.65
CA GLY A 113 -7.20 -23.74 -12.08
C GLY A 113 -7.97 -24.73 -11.22
N LYS A 114 -8.12 -25.95 -11.75
CA LYS A 114 -8.73 -27.08 -11.05
C LYS A 114 -7.87 -27.63 -9.95
N ASP A 115 -6.57 -27.63 -10.16
CA ASP A 115 -5.62 -28.25 -9.27
C ASP A 115 -4.36 -27.37 -9.21
N PRO A 116 -3.49 -27.58 -8.20
CA PRO A 116 -2.29 -26.79 -8.06
C PRO A 116 -1.20 -27.14 -9.10
N ALA A 117 -1.39 -28.13 -9.98
CA ALA A 117 -0.34 -28.52 -10.91
C ALA A 117 -0.06 -27.41 -11.92
N GLY A 118 1.22 -27.11 -12.13
CA GLY A 118 1.65 -26.02 -13.00
C GLY A 118 1.53 -24.61 -12.39
N MET A 119 1.12 -24.51 -11.11
CA MET A 119 1.20 -23.26 -10.34
C MET A 119 2.45 -23.23 -9.46
N ASP A 120 3.11 -22.08 -9.38
CA ASP A 120 4.27 -21.85 -8.52
C ASP A 120 3.85 -21.57 -7.07
N VAL A 121 2.78 -20.80 -6.86
CA VAL A 121 2.23 -20.48 -5.54
C VAL A 121 0.70 -20.64 -5.57
N PRO A 122 0.19 -21.88 -5.57
CA PRO A 122 -1.24 -22.14 -5.55
C PRO A 122 -1.86 -21.72 -4.20
N ILE A 123 -2.95 -20.97 -4.27
CA ILE A 123 -3.82 -20.66 -3.14
C ILE A 123 -5.14 -21.38 -3.36
N GLN A 124 -5.49 -22.28 -2.45
CA GLN A 124 -6.77 -22.96 -2.49
C GLN A 124 -7.91 -22.02 -2.06
N ILE A 125 -8.90 -21.88 -2.92
CA ILE A 125 -10.17 -21.18 -2.64
C ILE A 125 -11.18 -22.20 -2.13
N ASP A 126 -11.34 -23.30 -2.87
CA ASP A 126 -12.27 -24.39 -2.58
C ASP A 126 -11.71 -25.73 -3.11
N LYS A 127 -12.45 -26.83 -2.96
CA LYS A 127 -12.18 -28.07 -3.66
C LYS A 127 -12.20 -27.82 -5.17
N ASP A 128 -11.17 -28.32 -5.83
CA ASP A 128 -10.98 -28.18 -7.27
C ASP A 128 -10.95 -26.71 -7.77
N LEU A 129 -10.59 -25.75 -6.91
CA LEU A 129 -10.51 -24.33 -7.28
C LEU A 129 -9.31 -23.66 -6.62
N TYR A 130 -8.30 -23.36 -7.43
CA TYR A 130 -7.02 -22.81 -7.00
C TYR A 130 -6.68 -21.54 -7.78
N PHE A 131 -6.00 -20.60 -7.12
CA PHE A 131 -5.53 -19.36 -7.72
C PHE A 131 -3.99 -19.27 -7.64
N GLU A 132 -3.34 -18.93 -8.73
CA GLU A 132 -1.89 -18.68 -8.78
C GLU A 132 -1.56 -17.33 -8.11
N ALA A 133 -0.65 -17.34 -7.13
CA ALA A 133 -0.27 -16.15 -6.38
C ALA A 133 1.23 -15.79 -6.48
N LYS A 134 1.94 -16.35 -7.46
CA LYS A 134 3.32 -15.98 -7.80
C LYS A 134 3.37 -14.66 -8.57
N PHE A 135 2.95 -13.60 -7.89
CA PHE A 135 2.91 -12.24 -8.40
C PHE A 135 3.46 -11.26 -7.35
N ASP A 136 3.91 -10.09 -7.79
CA ASP A 136 4.09 -8.96 -6.88
C ASP A 136 2.71 -8.41 -6.45
N THR A 137 2.66 -7.50 -5.47
CA THR A 137 1.39 -6.99 -4.93
C THR A 137 0.47 -6.43 -6.03
N GLU A 138 1.03 -5.65 -6.94
CA GLU A 138 0.26 -4.97 -7.99
C GLU A 138 -0.34 -5.97 -8.96
N ALA A 139 0.47 -6.89 -9.50
CA ALA A 139 0.00 -7.91 -10.40
C ALA A 139 -0.95 -8.89 -9.70
N LEU A 140 -0.71 -9.24 -8.44
CA LEU A 140 -1.56 -10.14 -7.66
C LEU A 140 -2.99 -9.59 -7.55
N LEU A 141 -3.12 -8.34 -7.11
CA LEU A 141 -4.41 -7.66 -6.96
C LEU A 141 -5.07 -7.44 -8.32
N THR A 142 -4.29 -7.03 -9.34
CA THR A 142 -4.79 -6.85 -10.71
C THR A 142 -5.33 -8.16 -11.31
N MET A 143 -4.64 -9.29 -11.11
CA MET A 143 -5.12 -10.58 -11.60
C MET A 143 -6.40 -11.01 -10.87
N MET A 144 -6.49 -10.79 -9.55
CA MET A 144 -7.71 -11.05 -8.81
C MET A 144 -8.88 -10.20 -9.33
N GLU A 145 -8.72 -8.88 -9.40
CA GLU A 145 -9.76 -7.93 -9.83
C GLU A 145 -10.17 -8.17 -11.29
N LYS A 146 -9.22 -8.03 -12.22
CA LYS A 146 -9.49 -7.96 -13.67
C LYS A 146 -9.72 -9.31 -14.33
N LYS A 147 -9.16 -10.38 -13.77
CA LYS A 147 -9.20 -11.70 -14.38
C LYS A 147 -10.10 -12.68 -13.66
N VAL A 148 -10.56 -12.36 -12.46
CA VAL A 148 -11.44 -13.24 -11.69
C VAL A 148 -12.72 -12.51 -11.26
N LEU A 149 -12.62 -11.47 -10.43
CA LEU A 149 -13.80 -10.82 -9.82
C LEU A 149 -14.68 -10.10 -10.86
N GLU A 150 -14.08 -9.31 -11.75
CA GLU A 150 -14.83 -8.62 -12.82
C GLU A 150 -15.50 -9.60 -13.79
N PRO A 151 -14.82 -10.63 -14.34
CA PRO A 151 -15.47 -11.60 -15.23
C PRO A 151 -16.63 -12.39 -14.61
N VAL A 152 -16.58 -12.70 -13.31
CA VAL A 152 -17.71 -13.37 -12.64
C VAL A 152 -18.82 -12.41 -12.21
N GLY A 153 -18.60 -11.10 -12.35
CA GLY A 153 -19.55 -10.06 -11.98
C GLY A 153 -19.68 -9.87 -10.47
N TYR A 154 -18.63 -10.14 -9.71
CA TYR A 154 -18.62 -9.95 -8.27
C TYR A 154 -18.44 -8.46 -7.93
N ASP A 155 -19.33 -7.89 -7.11
CA ASP A 155 -19.20 -6.51 -6.65
C ASP A 155 -18.23 -6.43 -5.46
N PHE A 156 -17.04 -5.88 -5.72
CA PHE A 156 -16.00 -5.65 -4.72
C PHE A 156 -15.81 -4.16 -4.39
N SER A 157 -16.71 -3.27 -4.84
CA SER A 157 -16.61 -1.82 -4.61
C SER A 157 -16.71 -1.45 -3.12
N GLY A 158 -17.49 -2.22 -2.36
CA GLY A 158 -17.67 -2.07 -0.92
C GLY A 158 -16.59 -2.71 -0.05
N ILE A 159 -15.61 -3.42 -0.63
CA ILE A 159 -14.54 -4.07 0.15
C ILE A 159 -13.51 -3.03 0.57
N VAL A 160 -13.23 -2.96 1.88
CA VAL A 160 -12.20 -2.10 2.46
C VAL A 160 -11.01 -2.95 2.88
N ILE A 161 -9.81 -2.51 2.54
CA ILE A 161 -8.56 -3.13 2.98
C ILE A 161 -7.85 -2.17 3.91
N GLN A 162 -7.62 -2.62 5.15
CA GLN A 162 -6.73 -1.96 6.08
C GLN A 162 -5.29 -2.38 5.79
N TYR A 163 -4.38 -1.42 5.71
CA TYR A 163 -2.98 -1.67 5.44
C TYR A 163 -2.08 -0.68 6.17
N THR A 164 -0.79 -0.99 6.15
CA THR A 164 0.24 -0.24 6.84
C THR A 164 1.31 0.19 5.86
N GLU A 165 1.78 1.42 6.02
CA GLU A 165 2.90 1.96 5.28
C GLU A 165 4.16 1.79 6.11
N LYS A 166 5.16 1.08 5.59
CA LYS A 166 6.52 1.18 6.13
C LYS A 166 7.08 2.50 5.62
N LYS A 167 7.19 3.53 6.46
CA LYS A 167 8.06 4.66 6.10
C LYS A 167 9.51 4.17 6.12
N PRO A 168 10.32 4.40 5.06
CA PRO A 168 11.76 4.35 5.23
C PRO A 168 12.12 5.35 6.34
N ALA A 169 12.99 4.92 7.25
CA ALA A 169 13.45 5.80 8.31
C ALA A 169 14.13 7.01 7.66
N ILE A 170 13.58 8.21 7.87
CA ILE A 170 14.20 9.50 7.50
C ILE A 170 15.48 9.74 8.36
N SER A 171 16.07 8.69 8.95
CA SER A 171 17.26 8.75 9.79
C SER A 171 18.57 8.84 9.01
N GLU A 172 18.55 8.69 7.68
CA GLU A 172 19.77 8.81 6.86
C GLU A 172 19.92 10.20 6.20
N SER A 173 18.83 10.88 5.85
CA SER A 173 18.92 12.20 5.18
C SER A 173 19.16 13.39 6.13
N LEU A 174 19.00 13.21 7.45
CA LEU A 174 19.29 14.27 8.44
C LEU A 174 20.70 14.16 9.05
N LYS A 175 21.45 13.09 8.79
CA LYS A 175 22.85 12.98 9.23
C LYS A 175 23.79 13.86 8.40
N SER A 176 23.40 14.23 7.18
CA SER A 176 24.24 15.01 6.28
C SER A 176 24.29 16.51 6.58
N VAL A 177 23.46 17.02 7.51
CA VAL A 177 23.36 18.48 7.77
C VAL A 177 24.04 18.90 9.09
N GLN A 178 24.62 17.97 9.86
CA GLN A 178 25.39 18.31 11.07
C GLN A 178 26.91 18.20 10.90
N GLY A 179 27.40 18.01 9.67
CA GLY A 179 28.84 17.85 9.37
C GLY A 179 29.57 19.10 8.87
N GLU A 180 28.87 20.18 8.50
CA GLU A 180 29.48 21.36 7.89
C GLU A 180 29.27 22.57 8.80
N GLY A 181 30.15 22.73 9.77
CA GLY A 181 30.10 23.81 10.75
C GLY A 181 31.30 23.80 11.68
N ARG A 182 32.50 23.63 11.12
CA ARG A 182 33.75 23.95 11.82
C ARG A 182 34.58 24.82 10.87
N GLU A 183 34.43 26.13 11.02
CA GLU A 183 35.27 27.12 10.37
C GLU A 183 36.73 26.87 10.78
N GLU A 184 37.57 26.53 9.81
CA GLU A 184 39.02 26.66 9.93
C GLU A 184 39.37 28.15 9.86
N MET A 185 40.12 28.63 10.85
CA MET A 185 40.69 29.98 10.84
C MET A 185 41.77 30.08 9.75
N PRO A 186 41.88 31.22 9.02
CA PRO A 186 42.95 31.39 8.07
C PRO A 186 44.25 31.77 8.79
N GLU A 187 45.33 31.03 8.50
CA GLU A 187 46.70 31.44 8.78
C GLU A 187 47.10 32.57 7.81
N GLU A 188 47.44 33.74 8.35
CA GLU A 188 48.08 34.81 7.58
C GLU A 188 49.56 34.47 7.34
N GLU A 189 49.87 34.05 6.11
CA GLU A 189 51.23 34.15 5.58
C GLU A 189 51.50 35.56 5.05
N GLN A 190 52.58 36.17 5.54
CA GLN A 190 53.48 37.05 4.79
C GLN A 190 54.73 37.22 5.65
N SER A 191 55.97 37.25 5.18
CA SER A 191 56.64 37.14 3.89
C SER A 191 58.08 37.57 4.20
N GLY A 192 59.10 36.97 3.58
CA GLY A 192 60.44 37.55 3.67
C GLY A 192 61.63 36.60 3.55
N GLY A 193 61.68 35.78 2.49
CA GLY A 193 62.94 35.20 2.06
C GLY A 193 63.72 36.21 1.19
N MET A 194 64.93 36.58 1.60
CA MET A 194 65.93 37.14 0.70
C MET A 194 67.32 36.63 1.10
N MET A 195 67.83 35.67 0.33
CA MET A 195 69.26 35.32 0.27
C MET A 195 70.01 36.42 -0.47
N LEU A 196 71.21 36.79 -0.02
CA LEU A 196 72.35 37.05 -0.89
C LEU A 196 73.67 36.87 -0.11
N SER A 197 74.53 36.01 -0.68
CA SER A 197 76.00 35.85 -0.63
C SER A 197 76.80 36.17 0.63
#